data_AF-A0A659UMQ4-F1
#
_entry.id   AF-A0A659UMQ4-F1
#
_cell.length_a   1.000
_cell.length_b   1.000
_cell.length_c   1.000
_cell.angle_alpha   90.00
_cell.angle_beta   90.00
_cell.angle_gamma   90.00
#
_symmetry.space_group_name_H-M   'P 1'
#
loop_
_entity.id
_entity.type
_entity.pdbx_description
1 polymer ?
#
loop_
_entity_poly.entity_id
_entity_poly.type
_entity_poly.pdbx_seq_one_letter_code
_entity_poly.pdbx_strand_id
1 'polypeptide(L)' 'MLVLPKGVRHMPAHLSRAVQETLVEEVRSIVQQAPLFVPAMPRTGKEMSVRMTNCGPLAWVTDKER' A
#
# COMPACT_ATOMS: atom_id res chain seq x y z
N MET A 1 -19.18 14.67 -12.66
CA MET A 1 -18.74 14.96 -11.27
C MET A 1 -18.83 13.66 -10.51
N LEU A 2 -17.74 13.18 -9.90
CA LEU A 2 -17.77 11.90 -9.17
C LEU A 2 -18.62 12.09 -7.90
N VAL A 3 -19.84 11.55 -7.89
CA VAL A 3 -20.70 11.58 -6.69
C VAL A 3 -20.30 10.40 -5.82
N LEU A 4 -19.74 10.70 -4.65
CA LEU A 4 -19.30 9.68 -3.70
C LEU A 4 -20.32 9.50 -2.56
N PRO A 5 -20.39 8.31 -1.96
CA PRO A 5 -21.28 8.06 -0.82
C PRO A 5 -21.06 9.05 0.33
N LYS A 6 -22.10 9.26 1.14
CA LYS A 6 -22.02 10.08 2.36
C LYS A 6 -20.88 9.58 3.26
N GLY A 7 -20.02 10.51 3.68
CA GLY A 7 -18.84 10.20 4.52
C GLY A 7 -17.53 10.06 3.74
N VAL A 8 -17.56 10.01 2.41
CA VAL A 8 -16.36 9.96 1.58
C VAL A 8 -16.01 11.34 1.03
N ARG A 9 -14.75 11.74 1.16
CA ARG A 9 -14.19 12.95 0.55
C ARG A 9 -13.10 12.55 -0.44
N HIS A 10 -13.22 13.02 -1.68
CA HIS A 10 -12.17 12.89 -2.68
C HIS A 10 -11.48 14.24 -2.86
N MET A 11 -10.20 14.30 -2.50
CA MET A 11 -9.38 15.51 -2.51
C MET A 11 -8.28 15.36 -3.57
N PRO A 12 -8.58 15.61 -4.86
CA PRO A 12 -7.59 15.49 -5.92
C PRO A 12 -6.43 16.47 -5.69
N ALA A 13 -5.21 16.03 -5.98
CA ALA A 13 -3.98 16.81 -5.82
C ALA A 13 -3.78 17.42 -4.40
N HIS A 14 -4.30 16.75 -3.35
CA HIS A 14 -4.20 17.24 -1.98
C HIS A 14 -2.75 17.40 -1.48
N LEU A 15 -1.86 16.49 -1.88
CA LEU A 15 -0.44 16.59 -1.58
C LEU A 15 0.24 17.49 -2.61
N SER A 16 0.98 18.50 -2.14
CA SER A 16 1.84 19.30 -3.02
C SER A 16 2.95 18.43 -3.61
N ARG A 17 3.56 18.88 -4.70
CA ARG A 17 4.64 18.14 -5.37
C ARG A 17 5.80 17.80 -4.42
N ALA A 18 6.24 18.77 -3.61
CA ALA A 18 7.32 18.57 -2.64
C ALA A 18 6.98 17.50 -1.58
N VAL A 19 5.72 17.45 -1.13
CA VAL A 19 5.26 16.43 -0.18
C VAL A 19 5.21 15.05 -0.83
N GLN A 20 4.76 14.97 -2.09
CA GLN A 20 4.78 13.70 -2.84
C GLN A 20 6.20 13.15 -3.00
N GLU A 21 7.17 14.00 -3.32
CA GLU A 21 8.58 13.59 -3.45
C GLU A 21 9.17 13.10 -2.14
N THR A 22 8.91 13.82 -1.04
CA THR A 22 9.35 13.41 0.31
C THR A 22 8.77 12.04 0.69
N LEU A 23 7.47 11.83 0.46
CA LEU A 23 6.79 10.57 0.76
C LEU A 23 7.37 9.39 -0.06
N VAL A 24 7.75 9.62 -1.31
CA VAL A 24 8.37 8.58 -2.14
C VAL A 24 9.72 8.14 -1.56
N GLU A 25 10.55 9.07 -1.07
CA GLU A 25 11.84 8.71 -0.46
C GLU A 25 11.67 7.98 0.87
N GLU A 26 10.72 8.40 1.71
CA GLU A 26 10.38 7.69 2.95
C GLU A 26 9.92 6.25 2.66
N VAL A 27 9.04 6.06 1.68
CA VAL A 27 8.59 4.73 1.26
C VAL A 27 9.75 3.88 0.74
N ARG A 28 10.68 4.46 -0.02
CA ARG A 28 11.89 3.73 -0.48
C ARG A 28 12.78 3.28 0.68
N SER A 29 12.96 4.12 1.70
CA SER A 29 13.69 3.74 2.91
C SER A 29 13.01 2.58 3.64
N ILE A 30 11.68 2.60 3.74
CA ILE A 30 10.90 1.49 4.30
C ILE A 30 11.10 0.22 3.48
N VAL A 31 11.02 0.31 2.15
CA VAL A 31 11.19 -0.86 1.26
C VAL A 31 12.59 -1.46 1.36
N GLN A 32 13.62 -0.67 1.65
CA GLN A 32 14.97 -1.21 1.93
C GLN A 32 15.00 -2.06 3.21
N GLN A 33 14.23 -1.69 4.23
CA GLN A 33 14.15 -2.39 5.51
C GLN A 33 13.17 -3.59 5.46
N ALA A 34 12.06 -3.43 4.74
CA ALA A 34 11.02 -4.42 4.55
C ALA A 34 10.74 -4.56 3.03
N PRO A 35 11.50 -5.41 2.32
CA PRO A 35 11.36 -5.59 0.88
C PRO A 35 9.94 -5.95 0.44
N LEU A 36 9.58 -5.49 -0.75
CA LEU A 36 8.31 -5.82 -1.37
C LEU A 36 8.22 -7.33 -1.65
N PHE A 37 7.09 -7.95 -1.33
CA PHE A 37 6.76 -9.33 -1.68
C PHE A 37 5.47 -9.41 -2.50
N VAL A 38 5.24 -10.54 -3.16
CA VAL A 38 4.00 -10.86 -3.87
C VAL A 38 3.12 -11.70 -2.93
N PRO A 39 2.01 -11.16 -2.39
CA PRO A 39 1.12 -11.95 -1.55
C PRO A 39 0.39 -13.02 -2.35
N ALA A 40 0.05 -14.11 -1.66
CA ALA A 40 -0.77 -15.20 -2.21
C ALA A 40 -2.16 -15.23 -1.54
N MET A 41 -3.19 -15.50 -2.34
CA MET A 41 -4.55 -15.60 -1.85
C MET A 41 -4.69 -16.78 -0.86
N PRO A 42 -5.21 -16.58 0.36
CA PRO A 42 -5.17 -17.60 1.42
C PRO A 42 -5.80 -18.95 1.06
N ARG A 43 -6.86 -18.95 0.24
CA ARG A 43 -7.59 -20.17 -0.13
C ARG A 43 -7.03 -20.88 -1.36
N THR A 44 -6.51 -20.12 -2.33
CA THR A 44 -6.15 -20.66 -3.65
C THR A 44 -4.64 -20.69 -3.88
N GLY A 45 -3.86 -19.98 -3.06
CA GLY A 45 -2.44 -19.76 -3.28
C GLY A 45 -2.12 -18.92 -4.52
N LYS A 46 -3.14 -18.36 -5.19
CA LYS A 46 -2.92 -17.56 -6.40
C LYS A 46 -2.20 -16.26 -6.03
N GLU A 47 -1.11 -15.97 -6.72
CA GLU A 47 -0.37 -14.72 -6.57
C GLU A 47 -1.25 -13.52 -6.95
N MET A 48 -1.13 -12.46 -6.15
CA MET A 48 -1.73 -11.17 -6.47
C MET A 48 -0.86 -10.44 -7.51
N SER A 49 -1.47 -9.60 -8.35
CA SER A 49 -0.73 -8.81 -9.34
C SER A 49 0.05 -7.65 -8.72
N VAL A 50 -0.19 -7.34 -7.46
CA VAL A 50 0.48 -6.27 -6.72
C VAL A 50 1.64 -6.82 -5.90
N ARG A 51 2.65 -5.97 -5.69
CA ARG A 51 3.67 -6.18 -4.67
C ARG A 51 3.40 -5.25 -3.49
N MET A 52 3.59 -5.74 -2.28
CA MET A 52 3.21 -5.03 -1.06
C MET A 52 4.31 -5.14 -0.01
N THR A 53 4.30 -4.19 0.92
CA THR A 53 5.08 -4.23 2.17
C THR A 53 4.29 -3.49 3.25
N ASN A 54 4.77 -3.50 4.48
CA ASN A 54 4.15 -2.84 5.63
C ASN A 54 5.18 -2.02 6.41
N CYS A 55 4.71 -1.05 7.19
CA CYS A 55 5.51 -0.33 8.17
C CYS A 55 4.67 -0.02 9.42
N GLY A 56 5.32 0.13 10.57
CA GLY A 56 4.66 0.26 11.86
C GLY A 56 4.57 -1.06 12.64
N PRO A 57 3.85 -1.09 13.76
CA PRO A 57 3.87 -2.21 14.71
C PRO A 57 3.08 -3.44 14.25
N LEU A 58 2.19 -3.28 13.26
CA LEU A 58 1.34 -4.35 12.74
C LEU A 58 1.43 -4.36 11.21
N ALA A 59 1.32 -5.54 10.63
CA ALA A 59 1.38 -5.75 9.19
C ALA A 59 0.11 -6.45 8.72
N TRP A 60 -0.46 -5.97 7.60
CA TRP A 60 -1.45 -6.72 6.86
C TRP A 60 -0.73 -7.68 5.90
N VAL A 61 -0.99 -8.97 6.05
CA VAL A 61 -0.34 -10.03 5.27
C VAL A 61 -1.35 -11.08 4.85
N THR A 62 -1.12 -11.67 3.67
CA THR A 62 -1.85 -12.85 3.21
C THR A 62 -0.83 -13.82 2.62
N ASP A 63 -0.82 -15.03 3.18
CA ASP A 63 0.07 -16.11 2.77
C ASP A 63 -0.70 -17.42 2.95
N LYS A 64 -0.42 -18.40 2.09
CA LYS A 64 -0.96 -19.76 2.20
C LYS A 64 -0.15 -20.59 3.21
N GLU A 65 1.12 -20.27 3.42
CA GLU A 65 2.07 -21.07 4.20
C GLU A 65 2.28 -20.56 5.65
N ARG A 66 1.47 -19.59 6.10
CA ARG A 66 1.42 -19.15 7.50
C ARG A 66 0.13 -19.54 8.19
#